data_AF-A0A3G9JK33-F1
#
_entry.id   AF-A0A3G9JK33-F1
#
_cell.length_a   1.000
_cell.length_b   1.000
_cell.length_c   1.000
_cell.angle_alpha   90.00
_cell.angle_beta   90.00
_cell.angle_gamma   90.00
#
_symmetry.space_group_name_H-M   'P 1'
#
loop_
_entity.id
_entity.type
_entity.pdbx_description
1 polymer ?
#
loop_
_entity_poly.entity_id
_entity_poly.type
_entity_poly.pdbx_seq_one_letter_code
_entity_poly.pdbx_strand_id
1 'polypeptide(L)' 'MAAKKHQTYDFLFVHEDGQQLERCTNFFDKDHPLKTSIDSVYTLDQINEALAHVRSGHSKGKTIIRMD' A
#
# COMPACT_ATOMS: atom_id res chain seq x y z
N MET A 1 4.14 28.76 -10.44
CA MET A 1 2.69 28.56 -10.20
C MET A 1 2.35 28.32 -8.72
N ALA A 2 3.13 27.55 -7.96
CA ALA A 2 2.91 27.30 -6.52
C ALA A 2 3.14 28.52 -5.60
N ALA A 3 4.26 29.24 -5.77
CA ALA A 3 4.56 30.45 -5.00
C ALA A 3 3.51 31.56 -5.15
N LYS A 4 2.90 31.65 -6.35
CA LYS A 4 1.79 32.58 -6.65
C LYS A 4 0.49 32.22 -5.93
N LYS A 5 0.39 31.00 -5.39
CA LYS A 5 -0.79 30.45 -4.70
C LYS A 5 -0.49 30.12 -3.22
N HIS A 6 0.66 30.53 -2.69
CA HIS A 6 1.10 30.20 -1.32
C HIS A 6 1.02 28.71 -0.96
N GLN A 7 1.31 27.82 -1.92
CA GLN A 7 1.31 26.38 -1.69
C GLN A 7 2.69 25.92 -1.24
N THR A 8 2.75 25.19 -0.13
CA THR A 8 3.94 24.48 0.35
C THR A 8 3.89 23.02 -0.08
N TYR A 9 5.05 22.44 -0.32
CA TYR A 9 5.21 21.03 -0.60
C TYR A 9 6.16 20.44 0.43
N ASP A 10 5.72 19.38 1.09
CA ASP A 10 6.55 18.56 1.94
C ASP A 10 6.92 17.30 1.17
N PHE A 11 8.21 17.02 1.11
CA PHE A 11 8.72 15.79 0.50
C PHE A 11 9.08 14.82 1.61
N LEU A 12 8.36 13.70 1.69
CA LEU A 12 8.68 12.61 2.59
C LEU A 12 9.60 11.62 1.86
N PHE A 13 10.84 11.52 2.33
CA PHE A 13 11.77 10.49 1.88
C PHE A 13 11.67 9.31 2.83
N VAL A 14 11.12 8.20 2.32
CA VAL A 14 10.94 6.96 3.09
C VAL A 14 12.11 6.04 2.82
N HIS A 15 12.69 5.49 3.88
CA HIS A 15 13.65 4.39 3.83
C HIS A 15 13.04 3.16 4.51
N GLU A 16 13.50 1.98 4.15
CA GLU A 16 13.16 0.76 4.88
C GLU A 16 13.69 0.84 6.32
N ASP A 17 12.85 0.44 7.29
CA ASP A 17 13.24 0.30 8.68
C ASP A 17 12.47 -0.88 9.28
N GLY A 18 13.17 -2.01 9.42
CA GLY A 18 12.59 -3.23 9.97
C GLY A 18 12.15 -3.07 11.43
N GLN A 19 12.88 -2.31 12.25
CA GLN A 19 12.53 -2.10 13.66
C GLN A 19 11.29 -1.21 13.82
N GLN A 20 11.10 -0.24 12.92
CA GLN A 20 9.84 0.52 12.88
C GLN A 20 8.67 -0.35 12.43
N LEU A 21 8.85 -1.17 11.38
CA LEU A 21 7.80 -2.09 10.94
C LEU A 21 7.39 -3.06 12.05
N GLU A 22 8.35 -3.61 12.80
CA GLU A 22 8.10 -4.48 13.95
C GLU A 22 7.30 -3.74 15.03
N ARG A 23 7.71 -2.53 15.43
CA ARG A 23 6.96 -1.71 16.39
C ARG A 23 5.56 -1.37 15.90
N CYS A 24 5.38 -1.14 14.60
CA CYS A 24 4.07 -0.85 14.02
C CYS A 24 3.09 -2.02 14.17
N THR A 25 3.56 -3.27 14.19
CA THR A 25 2.68 -4.43 14.39
C THR A 25 1.93 -4.40 15.72
N ASN A 26 2.52 -3.77 16.75
CA ASN A 26 1.90 -3.62 18.07
C ASN A 26 0.65 -2.74 18.05
N PHE A 27 0.47 -1.88 17.04
CA PHE A 27 -0.74 -1.06 16.90
C PHE A 27 -1.92 -1.83 16.30
N PHE A 28 -1.68 -3.01 15.72
CA PHE A 28 -2.68 -3.79 15.00
C PHE A 28 -2.93 -5.13 15.70
N ASP A 29 -3.30 -5.07 16.97
CA ASP A 29 -3.64 -6.23 17.78
C ASP A 29 -4.97 -6.89 17.35
N LYS A 30 -5.36 -7.96 18.04
CA LYS A 30 -6.60 -8.69 17.73
C LYS A 30 -7.86 -7.86 17.94
N ASP A 31 -7.82 -6.89 18.85
CA ASP A 31 -8.95 -6.04 19.20
C ASP A 31 -9.04 -4.83 18.26
N HIS A 32 -7.91 -4.41 17.67
CA HIS A 32 -7.78 -3.30 16.74
C HIS A 32 -7.05 -3.72 15.45
N PRO A 33 -7.64 -4.63 14.65
CA PRO A 33 -6.98 -5.13 13.45
C PRO A 33 -6.79 -4.01 12.42
N LEU A 34 -5.67 -4.08 11.68
CA LEU A 34 -5.42 -3.20 10.55
C LEU A 34 -6.53 -3.35 9.50
N LYS A 35 -7.38 -2.33 9.36
CA LYS A 35 -8.38 -2.27 8.30
C LYS A 35 -7.68 -1.98 6.97
N THR A 36 -7.48 -3.01 6.16
CA THR A 36 -6.96 -2.87 4.80
C THR A 36 -8.10 -2.83 3.81
N SER A 37 -8.05 -1.89 2.85
CA SER A 37 -8.89 -1.96 1.66
C SER A 37 -8.22 -2.91 0.68
N ILE A 38 -8.76 -4.12 0.57
CA ILE A 38 -8.32 -5.11 -0.41
C ILE A 38 -9.17 -4.94 -1.66
N ASP A 39 -8.49 -4.80 -2.79
CA ASP A 39 -9.09 -4.55 -4.07
C ASP A 39 -9.31 -5.85 -4.86
N SER A 40 -8.30 -6.71 -4.89
CA SER A 40 -8.34 -8.00 -5.59
C SER A 40 -7.30 -8.96 -5.02
N VAL A 41 -7.52 -10.26 -5.21
CA VAL A 41 -6.62 -11.32 -4.76
C VAL A 41 -6.35 -12.25 -5.93
N TYR A 42 -5.07 -12.53 -6.20
CA TYR A 42 -4.60 -13.41 -7.28
C TYR A 42 -3.68 -14.48 -6.71
N THR A 43 -3.54 -15.60 -7.40
CA THR A 43 -2.46 -16.56 -7.13
C THR A 43 -1.17 -16.13 -7.83
N LEU A 44 -0.04 -16.76 -7.47
CA LEU A 44 1.23 -16.50 -8.13
C LEU A 44 1.18 -16.78 -9.65
N ASP A 45 0.47 -17.83 -10.08
CA ASP A 45 0.30 -18.17 -11.51
C ASP A 45 -0.41 -17.07 -12.30
N GLN A 46 -1.22 -16.25 -11.62
CA GLN A 46 -1.97 -15.14 -12.21
C GLN A 46 -1.22 -13.80 -12.14
N ILE A 47 0.08 -13.79 -11.85
CA ILE A 47 0.84 -12.55 -11.61
C ILE A 47 0.74 -11.54 -12.77
N ASN A 48 0.66 -12.02 -14.01
CA ASN A 48 0.52 -11.16 -15.18
C ASN A 48 -0.83 -10.43 -15.22
N GLU A 49 -1.91 -11.09 -14.79
CA GLU A 49 -3.24 -10.51 -14.68
C GLU A 49 -3.29 -9.46 -13.57
N ALA A 50 -2.68 -9.78 -12.42
CA ALA A 50 -2.56 -8.86 -11.29
C ALA A 50 -1.81 -7.57 -11.68
N LEU A 51 -0.69 -7.69 -12.38
CA LEU A 51 0.10 -6.55 -12.85
C LEU A 51 -0.66 -5.72 -13.89
N ALA A 52 -1.39 -6.37 -14.81
CA ALA A 52 -2.23 -5.68 -15.77
C ALA A 52 -3.35 -4.89 -15.08
N HIS A 53 -3.96 -5.45 -14.03
CA HIS A 53 -4.99 -4.79 -13.22
C HIS A 53 -4.46 -3.51 -12.56
N VAL A 54 -3.33 -3.60 -11.85
CA VAL A 54 -2.68 -2.45 -11.19
C VAL A 54 -2.30 -1.37 -12.20
N ARG A 55 -1.70 -1.77 -13.33
CA ARG A 55 -1.29 -0.83 -14.39
C ARG A 55 -2.46 -0.05 -15.00
N SER A 56 -3.66 -0.64 -15.04
CA SER A 56 -4.84 0.01 -15.61
C SER A 56 -5.37 1.19 -14.78
N GLY A 57 -4.86 1.41 -13.55
CA GLY A 57 -5.29 2.48 -12.66
C GLY A 57 -6.65 2.26 -12.00
N HIS A 58 -7.29 1.11 -12.21
CA HIS A 58 -8.59 0.77 -11.61
C HIS A 58 -8.49 0.17 -10.21
N SER A 59 -7.28 -0.08 -9.71
CA SER A 59 -7.11 -0.67 -8.38
C SER A 59 -7.53 0.32 -7.29
N LYS A 60 -8.55 -0.06 -6.51
CA LYS A 60 -9.13 0.76 -5.43
C LYS A 60 -8.66 0.32 -4.05
N GLY A 61 -7.40 -0.10 -3.94
CA GLY A 61 -6.85 -0.63 -2.70
C GLY A 61 -5.61 -1.48 -2.93
N LYS A 62 -5.41 -2.48 -2.07
CA LYS A 62 -4.28 -3.42 -2.18
C LYS A 62 -4.68 -4.61 -3.04
N THR A 63 -3.90 -4.87 -4.08
CA THR A 63 -3.91 -6.15 -4.81
C THR A 63 -2.99 -7.14 -4.09
N ILE A 64 -3.53 -8.29 -3.67
CA ILE A 64 -2.81 -9.30 -2.89
C ILE A 64 -2.44 -10.47 -3.79
N ILE A 65 -1.20 -10.95 -3.69
CA ILE A 65 -0.77 -12.22 -4.27
C ILE A 65 -0.72 -13.25 -3.15
N ARG A 66 -1.49 -14.33 -3.30
CA ARG A 66 -1.39 -15.49 -2.40
C ARG A 66 -0.28 -16.42 -2.89
N MET A 67 0.51 -16.86 -1.91
CA MET A 67 1.65 -17.76 -2.07
C MET A 67 1.32 -19.03 -1.27
N ASP A 68 0.25 -19.70 -1.68
CA ASP A 68 -0.15 -21.03 -1.19
C ASP A 68 0.76 -22.14 -1.73
#